data_AF-A0A2U2N8X8-F1
#
_entry.id   AF-A0A2U2N8X8-F1
#
_cell.length_a   1.000
_cell.length_b   1.000
_cell.length_c   1.000
_cell.angle_alpha   90.00
_cell.angle_beta   90.00
_cell.angle_gamma   90.00
#
_symmetry.space_group_name_H-M   'P 1'
#
loop_
_entity.id
_entity.type
_entity.pdbx_description
1 polymer ?
#
loop_
_entity_poly.entity_id
_entity_poly.type
_entity_poly.pdbx_seq_one_letter_code
_entity_poly.pdbx_strand_id
1 'polypeptide(L)'
;MNKPDFRDLLTLKLMHLLHKKWSAGKLQISYAHQQVDTVVCDELSKKDAVMLDGAELTSVGSYMGYDETGDFPQRIIGMRIELETLHPTKYAIDADHPNKISLYINNWSLADFIGETTGLEVTV
;
A
#
# COMPACT_ATOMS: atom_id res chain seq x y z
N MET A 1 -25.11 20.61 0.83
CA MET A 1 -23.75 20.17 1.21
C MET A 1 -23.71 18.67 1.00
N ASN A 2 -22.96 18.17 0.01
CA ASN A 2 -22.85 16.73 -0.22
C ASN A 2 -22.09 16.12 0.96
N LYS A 3 -22.65 15.10 1.59
CA LYS A 3 -21.92 14.30 2.57
C LYS A 3 -20.73 13.66 1.83
N PRO A 4 -19.49 13.75 2.35
CA PRO A 4 -18.37 13.03 1.76
C PRO A 4 -18.72 11.55 1.70
N ASP A 5 -18.42 10.91 0.56
CA ASP A 5 -18.64 9.49 0.39
C ASP A 5 -17.86 8.74 1.49
N PHE A 6 -18.46 7.69 2.04
CA PHE A 6 -17.78 6.81 2.98
C PHE A 6 -16.45 6.31 2.41
N ARG A 7 -16.40 6.06 1.09
CA ARG A 7 -15.17 5.68 0.37
C ARG A 7 -14.09 6.76 0.45
N ASP A 8 -14.47 8.04 0.31
CA ASP A 8 -13.52 9.17 0.37
C ASP A 8 -12.94 9.30 1.78
N LEU A 9 -13.78 9.17 2.80
CA LEU A 9 -13.34 9.22 4.20
C LEU A 9 -12.41 8.05 4.55
N LEU A 10 -12.73 6.83 4.08
CA LEU A 10 -11.89 5.66 4.29
C LEU A 10 -10.54 5.81 3.58
N THR A 11 -10.53 6.34 2.36
CA THR A 11 -9.33 6.62 1.57
C THR A 11 -8.44 7.64 2.29
N LEU A 12 -9.01 8.77 2.73
CA LEU A 12 -8.28 9.79 3.48
C LEU A 12 -7.69 9.22 4.78
N LYS A 13 -8.46 8.38 5.50
CA LYS A 13 -8.00 7.73 6.73
C LYS A 13 -6.83 6.76 6.47
N LEU A 14 -6.94 5.95 5.42
CA LEU A 14 -5.89 5.02 5.00
C LEU A 14 -4.60 5.78 4.66
N MET A 15 -4.67 6.79 3.79
CA MET A 15 -3.50 7.57 3.38
C MET A 15 -2.84 8.27 4.57
N HIS A 16 -3.65 8.85 5.47
CA HIS A 16 -3.13 9.50 6.68
C HIS A 16 -2.37 8.52 7.59
N LEU A 17 -2.94 7.35 7.86
CA LEU A 17 -2.29 6.33 8.71
C LEU A 17 -1.05 5.74 8.04
N LEU A 18 -1.12 5.48 6.74
CA LEU A 18 -0.02 5.00 5.93
C LEU A 18 1.18 5.95 6.04
N HIS A 19 0.96 7.24 5.72
CA HIS A 19 2.00 8.26 5.81
C HIS A 19 2.56 8.34 7.24
N LYS A 20 1.70 8.45 8.26
CA LYS A 20 2.13 8.55 9.67
C LYS A 20 3.01 7.38 10.10
N LYS A 21 2.61 6.14 9.80
CA LYS A 21 3.34 4.94 10.23
C LYS A 21 4.61 4.73 9.40
N TRP A 22 4.57 4.99 8.10
CA TRP A 22 5.72 4.86 7.22
C TRP A 22 6.81 5.89 7.53
N SER A 23 6.45 7.16 7.74
CA SER A 23 7.39 8.19 8.19
C SER A 23 8.02 7.83 9.55
N ALA A 24 7.27 7.19 10.43
CA ALA A 24 7.78 6.69 11.72
C ALA A 24 8.64 5.42 11.61
N GLY A 25 8.83 4.86 10.41
CA GLY A 25 9.59 3.62 10.17
C GLY A 25 8.92 2.36 10.70
N LYS A 26 7.59 2.40 10.93
CA LYS A 26 6.82 1.23 11.40
C LYS A 26 6.33 0.34 10.28
N LEU A 27 6.34 0.84 9.05
CA LEU A 27 5.96 0.12 7.85
C LEU A 27 7.15 -0.01 6.92
N GLN A 28 7.26 -1.17 6.29
CA GLN A 28 8.03 -1.34 5.07
C GLN A 28 7.03 -1.40 3.92
N ILE A 29 7.22 -0.55 2.92
CA ILE A 29 6.35 -0.47 1.75
C ILE A 29 7.18 -0.85 0.55
N SER A 30 6.69 -1.79 -0.24
CA SER A 30 7.28 -2.17 -1.51
C SER A 30 6.33 -1.83 -2.65
N TYR A 31 6.85 -1.63 -3.85
CA TYR A 31 6.05 -1.47 -5.06
C TYR A 31 6.36 -2.60 -6.02
N ALA A 32 5.34 -3.06 -6.75
CA ALA A 32 5.55 -4.00 -7.84
C ALA A 32 5.87 -3.24 -9.14
N HIS A 33 6.87 -3.72 -9.86
CA HIS A 33 7.14 -3.32 -11.24
C HIS A 33 7.38 -4.53 -12.12
N GLN A 34 7.12 -4.36 -13.41
CA GLN A 34 7.25 -5.42 -14.39
C GLN A 34 8.68 -5.46 -14.93
N GLN A 35 9.35 -6.59 -14.74
CA GLN A 35 10.49 -7.02 -15.54
C GLN A 35 10.01 -7.97 -16.63
N VAL A 36 10.85 -8.16 -17.67
CA VAL A 36 10.51 -8.82 -18.95
C VAL A 36 9.58 -10.02 -18.81
N ASP A 37 9.83 -10.92 -17.86
CA ASP A 37 9.04 -12.13 -17.62
C ASP A 37 8.57 -12.30 -16.15
N THR A 38 8.79 -11.30 -15.30
CA THR A 38 8.54 -11.41 -13.85
C THR A 38 8.04 -10.11 -13.23
N VAL A 39 7.24 -10.21 -12.18
CA VAL A 39 6.91 -9.05 -11.33
C VAL A 39 7.87 -9.07 -10.15
N VAL A 40 8.57 -7.95 -9.95
CA VAL A 40 9.52 -7.78 -8.85
C VAL A 40 8.97 -6.74 -7.88
N CYS A 41 9.18 -6.98 -6.59
CA CYS A 41 8.81 -6.05 -5.53
C CYS A 41 10.07 -5.41 -4.94
N ASP A 42 10.20 -4.09 -5.08
CA ASP A 42 11.31 -3.33 -4.50
C ASP A 42 10.81 -2.42 -3.38
N GLU A 43 11.66 -2.21 -2.36
CA GLU A 43 11.32 -1.30 -1.27
C GLU A 43 11.22 0.14 -1.79
N LEU A 44 10.12 0.79 -1.42
CA LEU A 44 9.87 2.18 -1.74
C LEU A 44 10.62 3.08 -0.77
N SER A 45 11.40 4.02 -1.31
CA SER A 45 12.13 4.98 -0.49
C SER A 45 11.17 6.00 0.14
N LYS A 46 11.41 6.34 1.42
CA LYS A 46 10.63 7.34 2.15
C LYS A 46 10.62 8.72 1.50
N LYS A 47 11.65 9.05 0.72
CA LYS A 47 11.73 10.34 -0.02
C LYS A 47 10.70 10.41 -1.15
N ASP A 48 10.28 9.26 -1.65
CA ASP A 48 9.34 9.15 -2.77
C ASP A 48 7.88 9.08 -2.29
N ALA A 49 7.65 9.12 -0.97
CA ALA A 49 6.31 9.15 -0.37
C ALA A 49 5.43 10.31 -0.86
N VAL A 50 6.06 11.42 -1.30
CA VAL A 50 5.37 12.59 -1.88
C VAL A 50 4.55 12.23 -3.12
N MET A 51 4.88 11.14 -3.82
CA MET A 51 4.09 10.69 -4.98
C MET A 51 2.68 10.20 -4.60
N LEU A 52 2.46 9.91 -3.31
CA LEU A 52 1.15 9.52 -2.78
C LEU A 52 0.25 10.74 -2.55
N ASP A 53 0.80 11.96 -2.53
CA ASP A 53 0.03 13.17 -2.32
C ASP A 53 -0.90 13.41 -3.52
N GLY A 54 -2.21 13.34 -3.26
CA GLY A 54 -3.24 13.45 -4.30
C GLY A 54 -3.48 12.17 -5.10
N ALA A 55 -2.86 11.04 -4.73
CA ALA A 55 -3.18 9.75 -5.35
C ALA A 55 -4.57 9.25 -4.92
N GLU A 56 -5.30 8.65 -5.85
CA GLU A 56 -6.62 8.08 -5.62
C GLU A 56 -6.53 6.58 -5.32
N LEU A 57 -7.23 6.13 -4.29
CA LEU A 57 -7.32 4.71 -3.95
C LEU A 57 -8.30 3.99 -4.88
N THR A 58 -7.77 3.07 -5.69
CA THR A 58 -8.56 2.26 -6.61
C THR A 58 -8.95 0.92 -5.99
N SER A 59 -8.06 0.31 -5.20
CA SER A 59 -8.31 -0.98 -4.54
C SER A 59 -7.51 -1.15 -3.25
N VAL A 60 -8.04 -1.93 -2.31
CA VAL A 60 -7.35 -2.38 -1.10
C VAL A 60 -7.67 -3.85 -0.85
N GLY A 61 -6.67 -4.64 -0.47
CA GLY A 61 -6.84 -6.05 -0.16
C GLY A 61 -5.76 -6.58 0.76
N SER A 62 -5.94 -7.79 1.28
CA SER A 62 -4.88 -8.51 1.96
C SER A 62 -3.91 -9.11 0.94
N TYR A 63 -2.64 -9.20 1.27
CA TYR A 63 -1.71 -10.09 0.56
C TYR A 63 -0.94 -10.96 1.55
N MET A 64 -0.49 -12.11 1.06
CA MET A 64 0.49 -12.94 1.74
C MET A 64 1.78 -12.94 0.92
N GLY A 65 2.83 -12.40 1.51
CA GLY A 65 4.18 -12.46 0.99
C GLY A 65 5.01 -13.51 1.72
N TYR A 66 6.22 -13.74 1.23
CA TYR A 66 7.22 -14.56 1.89
C TYR A 66 8.47 -13.71 2.05
N ASP A 67 8.98 -13.62 3.29
CA ASP A 67 10.30 -13.09 3.55
C ASP A 67 11.32 -14.21 3.38
N GLU A 68 12.17 -14.09 2.36
CA GLU A 68 13.24 -15.06 2.08
C GLU A 68 14.58 -14.66 2.72
N THR A 69 14.65 -13.56 3.46
CA THR A 69 15.91 -13.04 4.02
C THR A 69 16.41 -13.79 5.26
N GLY A 70 15.65 -14.76 5.78
CA GLY A 70 16.03 -15.60 6.91
C GLY A 70 16.26 -17.07 6.55
N ASP A 71 16.87 -17.84 7.46
CA ASP A 71 17.11 -19.30 7.31
C ASP A 71 15.81 -20.12 7.13
N PHE A 72 14.66 -19.54 7.48
CA PHE A 72 13.34 -20.10 7.27
C PHE A 72 12.43 -19.03 6.66
N PRO A 73 11.81 -19.29 5.49
CA PRO A 73 10.91 -18.32 4.88
C PRO A 73 9.72 -18.05 5.80
N GLN A 74 9.55 -16.80 6.23
CA GLN A 74 8.43 -16.40 7.07
C GLN A 74 7.29 -15.87 6.21
N ARG A 75 6.06 -16.32 6.50
CA ARG A 75 4.87 -15.74 5.88
C ARG A 75 4.67 -14.33 6.44
N ILE A 76 4.70 -13.34 5.55
CA ILE A 76 4.28 -11.97 5.88
C ILE A 76 2.82 -11.84 5.45
N ILE A 77 1.95 -11.49 6.40
CA ILE A 77 0.59 -11.03 6.10
C ILE A 77 0.64 -9.50 6.08
N GLY A 78 0.14 -8.90 5.01
CA GLY A 78 0.09 -7.46 4.87
C GLY A 78 -1.08 -6.98 4.04
N MET A 79 -1.02 -5.70 3.67
CA MET A 79 -2.03 -5.04 2.85
C MET A 79 -1.48 -4.64 1.48
N ARG A 80 -2.22 -4.94 0.43
CA ARG A 80 -1.96 -4.46 -0.93
C ARG A 80 -2.91 -3.29 -1.20
N ILE A 81 -2.36 -2.19 -1.67
CA ILE A 81 -3.13 -1.03 -2.11
C ILE A 81 -2.81 -0.74 -3.58
N GLU A 82 -3.83 -0.46 -4.35
CA GLU A 82 -3.70 0.03 -5.73
C GLU A 82 -4.10 1.50 -5.76
N LEU A 83 -3.24 2.29 -6.39
CA LEU A 83 -3.36 3.74 -6.44
C LEU A 83 -3.27 4.24 -7.88
N GLU A 84 -3.95 5.34 -8.14
CA GLU A 84 -3.79 6.12 -9.36
C GLU A 84 -3.22 7.51 -9.01
N THR A 85 -2.02 7.80 -9.51
CA THR A 85 -1.34 9.08 -9.26
C THR A 85 -1.78 10.17 -10.23
N LEU A 86 -1.62 11.44 -9.83
CA LEU A 86 -1.94 12.60 -10.69
C LEU A 86 -1.05 12.69 -11.94
N HIS A 87 0.16 12.17 -11.86
CA HIS A 87 1.16 12.20 -12.92
C HIS A 87 1.81 10.84 -13.13
N PRO A 88 2.32 10.56 -14.35
CA PRO A 88 3.12 9.39 -14.64
C PRO A 88 4.25 9.20 -13.65
N THR A 89 4.49 7.96 -13.28
CA THR A 89 5.43 7.60 -12.24
C THR A 89 6.31 6.43 -12.66
N LYS A 90 7.58 6.45 -12.25
CA LYS A 90 8.51 5.34 -12.49
C LYS A 90 8.15 4.07 -11.72
N TYR A 91 7.23 4.17 -10.76
CA TYR A 91 6.73 3.06 -9.95
C TYR A 91 5.47 2.43 -10.55
N ALA A 92 5.09 2.82 -11.78
CA ALA A 92 3.97 2.23 -12.47
C ALA A 92 4.24 0.74 -12.74
N ILE A 93 3.22 -0.09 -12.50
CA ILE A 93 3.33 -1.54 -12.73
C ILE A 93 3.34 -1.88 -14.22
N ASP A 94 2.65 -1.07 -15.02
CA ASP A 94 2.36 -1.31 -16.44
C ASP A 94 2.66 -0.03 -17.24
N ALA A 95 3.45 -0.16 -18.31
CA ALA A 95 3.81 0.94 -19.19
C ALA A 95 2.58 1.55 -19.90
N ASP A 96 1.53 0.76 -20.13
CA ASP A 96 0.27 1.21 -20.71
C ASP A 96 -0.59 1.97 -19.70
N HIS A 97 -0.28 1.83 -18.40
CA HIS A 97 -0.96 2.51 -17.30
C HIS A 97 0.04 3.26 -16.40
N PRO A 98 0.68 4.33 -16.91
CA PRO A 98 1.82 4.97 -16.27
C PRO A 98 1.52 5.69 -14.95
N ASN A 99 0.25 5.77 -14.55
CA ASN A 99 -0.21 6.37 -13.29
C ASN A 99 -0.61 5.30 -12.25
N LYS A 100 -0.69 4.02 -12.62
CA LYS A 100 -1.18 2.96 -11.74
C LYS A 100 -0.04 2.31 -10.97
N ILE A 101 -0.12 2.35 -9.65
CA ILE A 101 0.88 1.78 -8.74
C ILE A 101 0.21 0.68 -7.90
N SER A 102 0.91 -0.44 -7.71
CA SER A 102 0.58 -1.44 -6.69
C SER A 102 1.61 -1.39 -5.56
N LEU A 103 1.15 -1.07 -4.35
CA LEU A 103 1.99 -1.06 -3.15
C LEU A 103 1.64 -2.22 -2.23
N TYR A 104 2.67 -2.78 -1.61
CA TYR A 104 2.62 -3.88 -0.66
C TYR A 104 3.15 -3.37 0.67
N ILE A 105 2.29 -3.37 1.68
CA ILE A 105 2.61 -2.86 3.01
C ILE A 105 2.87 -4.05 3.91
N ASN A 106 4.14 -4.26 4.27
CA ASN A 106 4.55 -5.30 5.21
C ASN A 106 4.22 -4.84 6.65
N ASN A 107 3.93 -5.80 7.53
CA ASN A 107 3.66 -5.58 8.96
C ASN A 107 2.44 -4.69 9.27
N TRP A 108 1.51 -4.57 8.32
CA TRP A 108 0.21 -3.93 8.54
C TRP A 108 -0.83 -4.59 7.65
N SER A 109 -1.67 -5.43 8.26
CA SER A 109 -2.71 -6.18 7.59
C SER A 109 -3.98 -5.35 7.40
N LEU A 110 -4.89 -5.86 6.56
CA LEU A 110 -6.23 -5.27 6.45
C LEU A 110 -7.01 -5.33 7.77
N ALA A 111 -6.82 -6.37 8.56
CA ALA A 111 -7.43 -6.50 9.88
C ALA A 111 -6.93 -5.41 10.85
N ASP A 112 -5.61 -5.13 10.85
CA ASP A 112 -5.03 -4.05 11.67
C ASP A 112 -5.63 -2.69 11.30
N PHE A 113 -5.73 -2.39 10.00
CA PHE A 113 -6.32 -1.14 9.53
C PHE A 113 -7.80 -1.00 9.91
N ILE A 114 -8.58 -2.07 9.74
CA ILE A 114 -9.99 -2.08 10.15
C ILE A 114 -10.07 -1.82 11.65
N GLY A 115 -9.31 -2.55 12.46
CA GLY A 115 -9.34 -2.37 13.91
C GLY A 115 -8.90 -1.00 14.39
N GLU A 116 -7.87 -0.41 13.78
CA GLU A 116 -7.45 0.97 14.06
C GLU A 116 -8.48 2.02 13.65
N THR A 117 -9.29 1.72 12.63
CA THR A 117 -10.27 2.67 12.08
C THR A 117 -11.61 2.58 12.81
N THR A 118 -12.05 1.38 13.16
CA THR A 118 -13.37 1.13 13.76
C THR A 118 -13.32 0.85 15.25
N GLY A 119 -12.13 0.57 15.81
CA GLY A 119 -11.97 0.09 17.18
C GLY A 119 -12.41 -1.37 17.37
N LEU A 120 -12.61 -2.12 16.27
CA LEU A 120 -12.98 -3.54 16.33
C LEU A 120 -11.72 -4.39 16.39
N GLU A 121 -11.62 -5.30 17.36
CA GLU A 121 -10.59 -6.34 17.30
C GLU A 121 -10.99 -7.36 16.22
N VAL A 122 -10.28 -7.34 15.09
CA VAL A 122 -10.45 -8.31 14.01
C VAL A 122 -9.40 -9.40 14.20
N THR A 123 -9.81 -10.53 14.76
CA THR A 123 -8.96 -11.73 14.87
C THR A 123 -9.01 -12.48 13.54
N VAL A 124 -7.85 -12.72 12.92
CA VAL A 124 -7.70 -13.51 11.68
C VAL A 124 -7.30 -14.93 12.04
#